data_AF-A0A7V8E169-F1
#
_entry.id   AF-A0A7V8E169-F1
#
_cell.length_a   1.000
_cell.length_b   1.000
_cell.length_c   1.000
_cell.angle_alpha   90.00
_cell.angle_beta   90.00
_cell.angle_gamma   90.00
#
_symmetry.space_group_name_H-M   'P 1'
#
loop_
_entity.id
_entity.type
_entity.pdbx_description
1 polymer ?
#
loop_
_entity_poly.entity_id
_entity_poly.type
_entity_poly.pdbx_seq_one_letter_code
_entity_poly.pdbx_strand_id
1 'polypeptide(L)'
;MSPRQALDFVRKHGIVLEAARGPVPRFAEAVAGGPIRGSWWGHAKGHAIFALTRVIRESKDVLVCRLVGGKITYVHRRLWHALVRLADRFNRDRLSAVREEHTASGAHRTILKRFPLWVPTGVRLAAKKLSVEEAENSLKYRTLPNSSITSGRASTPTRGASDSGFSQVRRTRR
;
A
#
# COMPACT_ATOMS: atom_id res chain seq x y z
N MET A 1 19.48 8.72 16.31
CA MET A 1 19.08 8.75 14.88
C MET A 1 18.77 10.19 14.52
N SER A 2 19.34 10.70 13.42
CA SER A 2 19.09 12.06 12.91
C SER A 2 17.96 12.09 11.86
N PRO A 3 17.43 13.27 11.49
CA PRO A 3 16.45 13.43 10.41
C PRO A 3 16.88 12.78 9.08
N ARG A 4 18.15 12.99 8.67
CA ARG A 4 18.72 12.38 7.47
C ARG A 4 18.73 10.86 7.56
N GLN A 5 19.19 10.31 8.69
CA GLN A 5 19.20 8.87 8.92
C GLN A 5 17.79 8.26 8.89
N ALA A 6 16.77 9.00 9.35
CA ALA A 6 15.39 8.55 9.31
C ALA A 6 14.85 8.42 7.86
N LEU A 7 15.17 9.39 7.00
CA LEU A 7 14.83 9.32 5.58
C LEU A 7 15.61 8.22 4.84
N ASP A 8 16.90 8.09 5.15
CA ASP A 8 17.75 7.02 4.59
C ASP A 8 17.26 5.63 5.00
N PHE A 9 16.74 5.48 6.21
CA PHE A 9 16.10 4.24 6.67
C PHE A 9 14.91 3.86 5.77
N VAL A 10 14.00 4.82 5.50
CA VAL A 10 12.86 4.58 4.61
C VAL A 10 13.32 4.30 3.18
N ARG A 11 14.32 5.02 2.66
CA ARG A 11 14.91 4.79 1.33
C ARG A 11 15.49 3.38 1.19
N LYS A 12 16.29 2.96 2.18
CA LYS A 12 16.94 1.64 2.23
C LYS A 12 15.90 0.53 2.20
N HIS A 13 14.92 0.59 3.09
CA HIS A 13 13.94 -0.50 3.25
C HIS A 13 12.80 -0.45 2.23
N GLY A 14 12.48 0.73 1.70
CA GLY A 14 11.43 0.92 0.70
C GLY A 14 10.02 0.96 1.28
N ILE A 15 9.63 -0.08 2.02
CA ILE A 15 8.35 -0.17 2.75
C ILE A 15 8.66 -0.33 4.24
N VAL A 16 8.10 0.55 5.07
CA VAL A 16 8.37 0.60 6.51
C VAL A 16 7.07 0.86 7.27
N LEU A 17 6.81 0.12 8.35
CA LEU A 17 5.73 0.44 9.29
C LEU A 17 6.19 1.54 10.25
N GLU A 18 5.33 2.52 10.53
CA GLU A 18 5.67 3.59 11.46
C GLU A 18 5.97 3.03 12.87
N ALA A 19 5.04 2.25 13.42
CA ALA A 19 5.20 1.64 14.75
C ALA A 19 4.53 0.26 14.90
N ALA A 20 3.55 -0.06 14.05
CA ALA A 20 2.80 -1.31 14.15
C ALA A 20 3.68 -2.55 13.89
N ARG A 21 3.26 -3.70 14.43
CA ARG A 21 3.86 -5.01 14.12
C ARG A 21 3.49 -5.46 12.70
N GLY A 22 4.43 -6.12 12.03
CA GLY A 22 4.21 -6.68 10.71
C GLY A 22 5.50 -7.23 10.09
N PRO A 23 5.43 -7.72 8.84
CA PRO A 23 6.55 -8.41 8.17
C PRO A 23 7.60 -7.46 7.58
N VAL A 24 7.41 -6.14 7.72
CA VAL A 24 8.33 -5.12 7.23
C VAL A 24 9.01 -4.40 8.40
N PRO A 25 10.18 -3.77 8.19
CA PRO A 25 10.87 -3.01 9.23
C PRO A 25 9.99 -1.97 9.90
N ARG A 26 10.27 -1.71 11.18
CA ARG A 26 9.51 -0.78 12.02
C ARG A 26 10.35 0.44 12.37
N PHE A 27 9.84 1.62 12.02
CA PHE A 27 10.58 2.86 12.21
C PHE A 27 10.79 3.19 13.70
N ALA A 28 9.72 3.15 14.50
CA ALA A 28 9.79 3.47 15.93
C ALA A 28 10.84 2.62 16.67
N GLU A 29 10.97 1.34 16.32
CA GLU A 29 11.96 0.45 16.92
C GLU A 29 13.38 0.70 16.43
N ALA A 30 13.55 1.08 15.17
CA ALA A 30 14.85 1.50 14.65
C ALA A 30 15.37 2.75 15.38
N VAL A 31 14.47 3.68 15.75
CA VAL A 31 14.81 4.83 16.60
C VAL A 31 15.08 4.38 18.05
N ALA A 32 14.24 3.47 18.58
CA ALA A 32 14.42 2.91 19.91
C ALA A 32 15.76 2.19 20.07
N GLY A 33 16.27 1.57 19.00
CA GLY A 33 17.44 0.70 19.02
C GLY A 33 17.10 -0.76 19.36
N GLY A 34 15.82 -1.14 19.28
CA GLY A 34 15.35 -2.47 19.65
C GLY A 34 13.83 -2.54 19.81
N PRO A 35 13.31 -3.70 20.26
CA PRO A 35 11.88 -3.91 20.45
C PRO A 35 11.26 -2.94 21.46
N ILE A 36 10.10 -2.37 21.13
CA ILE A 36 9.31 -1.55 22.07
C ILE A 36 8.23 -2.42 22.73
N ARG A 37 8.19 -2.43 24.06
CA ARG A 37 7.10 -3.02 24.85
C ARG A 37 6.04 -1.96 25.12
N GLY A 38 4.77 -2.26 24.83
CA GLY A 38 3.67 -1.30 25.02
C GLY A 38 3.63 -0.19 23.98
N SER A 39 3.11 0.99 24.37
CA SER A 39 3.02 2.15 23.49
C SER A 39 4.37 2.85 23.36
N TRP A 40 4.78 3.17 22.13
CA TRP A 40 5.99 3.94 21.88
C TRP A 40 5.93 5.36 22.47
N TRP A 41 4.73 5.88 22.74
CA TRP A 41 4.54 7.19 23.35
C TRP A 41 5.14 7.27 24.76
N GLY A 42 5.06 6.18 25.53
CA GLY A 42 5.63 6.09 26.88
C GLY A 42 7.09 5.63 26.91
N HIS A 43 7.71 5.40 25.75
CA HIS A 43 9.11 4.97 25.69
C HIS A 43 10.04 6.15 25.99
N ALA A 44 11.22 5.90 26.58
CA ALA A 44 12.21 6.94 26.87
C ALA A 44 12.64 7.76 25.63
N LYS A 45 12.51 7.17 24.43
CA LYS A 45 12.75 7.83 23.13
C LYS A 45 11.48 8.31 22.43
N GLY A 46 10.34 8.39 23.12
CA GLY A 46 9.04 8.75 22.55
C GLY A 46 9.07 10.08 21.80
N HIS A 47 9.61 11.14 22.43
CA HIS A 47 9.76 12.44 21.78
C HIS A 47 10.62 12.39 20.52
N ALA A 48 11.73 11.65 20.53
CA ALA A 48 12.58 11.47 19.37
C ALA A 48 11.88 10.70 18.25
N ILE A 49 11.11 9.66 18.58
CA ILE A 49 10.29 8.92 17.61
C ILE A 49 9.28 9.88 16.97
N PHE A 50 8.53 10.62 17.78
CA PHE A 50 7.54 11.58 17.28
C PHE A 50 8.17 12.60 16.33
N ALA A 51 9.24 13.29 16.77
CA ALA A 51 9.90 14.30 15.96
C ALA A 51 10.37 13.74 14.60
N LEU A 52 10.96 12.55 14.58
CA LEU A 52 11.43 11.94 13.33
C LEU A 52 10.30 11.43 12.43
N THR A 53 9.14 11.03 12.99
CA THR A 53 7.96 10.71 12.15
C THR A 53 7.48 11.94 11.37
N ARG A 54 7.54 13.14 11.96
CA ARG A 54 7.16 14.39 11.26
C ARG A 54 8.06 14.67 10.07
N VAL A 55 9.38 14.55 10.27
CA VAL A 55 10.38 14.66 9.19
C VAL A 55 10.06 13.71 8.03
N ILE A 56 9.73 12.45 8.33
CA ILE A 56 9.41 11.46 7.29
C ILE A 56 8.11 11.83 6.55
N ARG A 57 7.07 12.24 7.29
CA ARG A 57 5.73 12.52 6.75
C ARG A 57 5.68 13.79 5.88
N GLU A 58 6.55 14.75 6.16
CA GLU A 58 6.73 15.98 5.38
C GLU A 58 7.56 15.76 4.11
N SER A 59 8.31 14.66 4.03
CA SER A 59 9.14 14.37 2.86
C SER A 59 8.31 14.13 1.60
N LYS A 60 8.70 14.82 0.52
CA LYS A 60 8.14 14.61 -0.82
C LYS A 60 8.53 13.25 -1.40
N ASP A 61 9.54 12.60 -0.86
CA ASP A 61 10.02 11.30 -1.32
C ASP A 61 9.33 10.12 -0.62
N VAL A 62 8.41 10.40 0.30
CA VAL A 62 7.70 9.40 1.08
C VAL A 62 6.19 9.55 0.90
N LEU A 63 5.56 8.45 0.51
CA LEU A 63 4.12 8.26 0.61
C LEU A 63 3.82 7.68 1.99
N VAL A 64 2.92 8.32 2.71
CA VAL A 64 2.35 7.78 3.94
C VAL A 64 0.96 7.25 3.60
N CYS A 65 0.70 5.97 3.85
CA CYS A 65 -0.57 5.33 3.53
C CYS A 65 -0.89 4.19 4.52
N ARG A 66 -1.88 3.35 4.21
CA ARG A 66 -2.31 2.24 5.08
C ARG A 66 -2.14 0.88 4.39
N LEU A 67 -1.02 0.72 3.68
CA LEU A 67 -0.73 -0.44 2.83
C LEU A 67 -0.67 -1.76 3.61
N VAL A 68 0.17 -1.83 4.65
CA VAL A 68 0.44 -3.09 5.37
C VAL A 68 -0.57 -3.30 6.48
N GLY A 69 -1.51 -4.23 6.29
CA GLY A 69 -2.51 -4.58 7.30
C GLY A 69 -3.38 -3.40 7.77
N GLY A 70 -3.54 -2.36 6.94
CA GLY A 70 -4.27 -1.14 7.30
C GLY A 70 -3.52 -0.19 8.24
N LYS A 71 -2.23 -0.44 8.52
CA LYS A 71 -1.41 0.35 9.45
C LYS A 71 -0.64 1.44 8.72
N ILE A 72 -0.30 2.53 9.43
CA ILE A 72 0.52 3.61 8.86
C ILE A 72 1.83 3.02 8.33
N THR A 73 2.00 3.18 7.03
CA THR A 73 3.11 2.63 6.25
C THR A 73 3.76 3.76 5.47
N TYR A 74 5.08 3.80 5.50
CA TYR A 74 5.92 4.64 4.65
C TYR A 74 6.35 3.86 3.42
N VAL A 75 6.14 4.44 2.25
CA VAL A 75 6.57 3.90 0.96
C VAL A 75 7.45 4.92 0.27
N HIS A 76 8.72 4.57 0.08
CA HIS A 76 9.68 5.42 -0.61
C HIS A 76 9.33 5.58 -2.10
N ARG A 77 9.60 6.75 -2.68
CA ARG A 77 9.25 7.10 -4.07
C ARG A 77 9.71 6.12 -5.15
N ARG A 78 10.84 5.44 -4.91
CA ARG A 78 11.37 4.40 -5.82
C ARG A 78 10.43 3.21 -6.04
N LEU A 79 9.42 3.06 -5.19
CA LEU A 79 8.44 1.97 -5.26
C LEU A 79 7.07 2.43 -5.74
N TRP A 80 6.85 3.73 -5.95
CA TRP A 80 5.51 4.24 -6.29
C TRP A 80 5.01 3.73 -7.64
N HIS A 81 5.87 3.58 -8.65
CA HIS A 81 5.44 3.03 -9.94
C HIS A 81 4.99 1.57 -9.81
N ALA A 82 5.69 0.75 -9.01
CA ALA A 82 5.32 -0.63 -8.74
C ALA A 82 4.01 -0.70 -7.94
N LEU A 83 3.84 0.18 -6.94
CA LEU A 83 2.60 0.30 -6.18
C LEU A 83 1.41 0.68 -7.05
N VAL A 84 1.59 1.65 -7.95
CA VAL A 84 0.55 2.07 -8.91
C VAL A 84 0.26 0.97 -9.92
N ARG A 85 1.28 0.24 -10.39
CA ARG A 85 1.12 -0.86 -11.34
C ARG A 85 0.27 -2.01 -10.76
N LEU A 86 0.41 -2.26 -9.46
CA LEU A 86 -0.31 -3.29 -8.73
C LEU A 86 -1.55 -2.75 -8.01
N ALA A 87 -2.01 -1.54 -8.32
CA ALA A 87 -3.07 -0.89 -7.54
C ALA A 87 -4.35 -1.72 -7.42
N ASP A 88 -4.72 -2.48 -8.47
CA ASP A 88 -5.92 -3.32 -8.49
C ASP A 88 -5.79 -4.61 -7.64
N ARG A 89 -4.59 -4.91 -7.13
CA ARG A 89 -4.35 -5.97 -6.13
C ARG A 89 -4.57 -5.51 -4.70
N PHE A 90 -4.77 -4.21 -4.48
CA PHE A 90 -5.00 -3.62 -3.17
C PHE A 90 -6.37 -2.96 -3.09
N ASN A 91 -6.91 -2.84 -1.87
CA ASN A 91 -7.98 -1.89 -1.64
C ASN A 91 -7.42 -0.46 -1.87
N ARG A 92 -8.01 0.29 -2.80
CA ARG A 92 -7.60 1.65 -3.18
C ARG A 92 -7.57 2.64 -2.02
N ASP A 93 -8.43 2.46 -1.01
CA ASP A 93 -8.43 3.32 0.17
C ASP A 93 -7.12 3.18 0.96
N ARG A 94 -6.51 1.99 0.96
CA ARG A 94 -5.20 1.75 1.58
C ARG A 94 -4.05 2.43 0.86
N LEU A 95 -4.24 2.77 -0.42
CA LEU A 95 -3.27 3.50 -1.25
C LEU A 95 -3.44 5.02 -1.17
N SER A 96 -4.47 5.50 -0.47
CA SER A 96 -4.68 6.94 -0.31
C SER A 96 -3.56 7.57 0.51
N ALA A 97 -3.06 8.72 0.06
CA ALA A 97 -2.01 9.45 0.75
C ALA A 97 -2.58 10.11 2.00
N VAL A 98 -2.01 9.75 3.14
CA VAL A 98 -2.25 10.39 4.43
C VAL A 98 -1.27 11.55 4.55
N ARG A 99 -1.78 12.77 4.63
CA ARG A 99 -1.00 13.97 4.89
C ARG A 99 -1.46 14.57 6.20
N GLU A 100 -0.56 15.28 6.85
CA GLU A 100 -0.88 16.07 8.02
C GLU A 100 -0.66 17.53 7.64
N GLU A 101 -1.67 18.35 7.90
CA GLU A 101 -1.60 19.79 7.73
C GLU A 101 -1.43 20.43 9.10
N HIS A 102 -0.43 21.30 9.23
CA HIS A 102 -0.30 22.19 10.36
C HIS A 102 -1.34 23.29 10.20
N THR A 103 -2.30 23.34 11.11
CA THR A 103 -3.18 24.51 11.22
C THR A 103 -2.42 25.66 11.88
N ALA A 104 -2.86 26.89 11.63
CA ALA A 104 -2.28 28.08 12.25
C ALA A 104 -2.32 28.06 13.79
N SER A 105 -3.20 27.25 14.39
CA SER A 105 -3.30 27.05 15.84
C SER A 105 -2.37 25.96 16.39
N GLY A 106 -1.52 25.36 15.56
CA GLY A 106 -0.62 24.26 15.94
C GLY A 106 -1.31 22.88 16.02
N ALA A 107 -2.62 22.79 15.78
CA ALA A 107 -3.30 21.50 15.68
C ALA A 107 -2.94 20.82 14.35
N HIS A 108 -2.71 19.51 14.38
CA HIS A 108 -2.49 18.73 13.16
C HIS A 108 -3.80 18.12 12.69
N ARG A 109 -4.21 18.44 11.46
CA ARG A 109 -5.34 17.76 10.82
C ARG A 109 -4.83 16.72 9.84
N THR A 110 -5.35 15.51 9.92
CA THR A 110 -5.09 14.49 8.88
C THR A 110 -5.94 14.78 7.65
N ILE A 111 -5.29 14.97 6.51
CA ILE A 111 -5.93 15.09 5.19
C ILE A 111 -5.65 13.83 4.40
N LEU A 112 -6.71 13.25 3.83
CA LEU A 112 -6.61 12.11 2.95
C LEU A 112 -6.69 12.57 1.49
N LYS A 113 -5.61 12.41 0.74
CA LYS A 113 -5.64 12.55 -0.73
C LYS A 113 -5.86 11.17 -1.34
N ARG A 114 -7.08 10.93 -1.83
CA ARG A 114 -7.50 9.62 -2.36
C ARG A 114 -6.63 9.16 -3.52
N PHE A 115 -6.39 7.85 -3.63
CA PHE A 115 -5.80 7.28 -4.84
C PHE A 115 -6.80 7.39 -6.02
N PRO A 116 -6.36 7.73 -7.26
CA PRO A 116 -4.98 8.01 -7.69
C PRO A 116 -4.59 9.50 -7.69
N LEU A 117 -5.34 10.38 -7.01
CA LEU A 117 -5.18 11.85 -7.11
C LEU A 117 -3.79 12.36 -6.69
N TRP A 118 -3.09 11.65 -5.81
CA TRP A 118 -1.74 12.03 -5.39
C TRP A 118 -0.64 11.61 -6.37
N VAL A 119 -0.92 10.70 -7.32
CA VAL A 119 0.08 10.05 -8.16
C VAL A 119 0.61 11.01 -9.23
N PRO A 120 1.91 11.36 -9.21
CA PRO A 120 2.50 12.21 -10.24
C PRO A 120 2.42 11.58 -11.63
N THR A 121 2.34 12.41 -12.68
CA THR A 121 2.23 11.94 -14.07
C THR A 121 3.40 11.04 -14.47
N GLY A 122 4.63 11.42 -14.13
CA GLY A 122 5.82 10.60 -14.42
C GLY A 122 5.76 9.20 -13.78
N VAL A 123 5.24 9.10 -12.56
CA VAL A 123 5.04 7.81 -11.87
C VAL A 123 3.98 6.97 -12.58
N ARG A 124 2.89 7.59 -13.03
CA ARG A 124 1.82 6.91 -13.77
C ARG A 124 2.31 6.36 -15.11
N LEU A 125 3.14 7.12 -15.82
CA LEU A 125 3.76 6.68 -17.08
C LEU A 125 4.77 5.55 -16.84
N ALA A 126 5.61 5.65 -15.82
CA ALA A 126 6.53 4.58 -15.44
C ALA A 126 5.80 3.30 -15.02
N ALA A 127 4.70 3.42 -14.27
CA ALA A 127 3.88 2.29 -13.87
C ALA A 127 3.32 1.53 -15.08
N LYS A 128 2.83 2.23 -16.12
CA LYS A 128 2.32 1.60 -17.34
C LYS A 128 3.37 0.76 -18.08
N LYS A 129 4.66 1.08 -17.94
CA LYS A 129 5.76 0.39 -18.60
C LYS A 129 6.25 -0.84 -17.83
N LEU A 130 5.89 -0.99 -16.56
CA LEU A 130 6.28 -2.13 -15.74
C LEU A 130 5.40 -3.35 -16.03
N SER A 131 6.00 -4.52 -16.11
CA SER A 131 5.25 -5.78 -16.04
C SER A 131 4.68 -5.99 -14.62
N VAL A 132 3.67 -6.85 -14.51
CA VAL A 132 3.11 -7.22 -13.19
C VAL A 132 4.18 -7.89 -12.34
N GLU A 133 4.96 -8.79 -12.92
CA GLU A 133 6.02 -9.54 -12.23
C GLU A 133 7.15 -8.62 -11.71
N GLU A 134 7.62 -7.68 -12.53
CA GLU A 134 8.61 -6.69 -12.12
C GLU A 134 8.12 -5.83 -10.95
N ALA A 135 6.83 -5.47 -10.96
CA ALA A 135 6.22 -4.72 -9.89
C ALA A 135 6.09 -5.56 -8.60
N GLU A 136 5.72 -6.83 -8.72
CA GLU A 136 5.62 -7.76 -7.58
C GLU A 136 6.99 -7.97 -6.93
N ASN A 137 8.02 -8.19 -7.75
CA ASN A 137 9.40 -8.34 -7.29
C ASN A 137 9.91 -7.06 -6.61
N SER A 138 9.62 -5.89 -7.18
CA SER A 138 10.01 -4.59 -6.62
C SER A 138 9.43 -4.34 -5.22
N LEU A 139 8.17 -4.72 -4.99
CA LEU A 139 7.50 -4.57 -3.69
C LEU A 139 7.77 -5.73 -2.73
N LYS A 140 8.42 -6.81 -3.19
CA LYS A 140 8.40 -8.11 -2.52
C LYS A 140 6.97 -8.52 -2.16
N TYR A 141 6.04 -8.33 -3.10
CA TYR A 141 4.58 -8.37 -2.87
C TYR A 141 4.11 -9.58 -2.06
N ARG A 142 4.70 -10.76 -2.31
CA ARG A 142 4.38 -12.03 -1.62
C ARG A 142 4.63 -12.02 -0.11
N THR A 143 5.42 -11.07 0.42
CA THR A 143 5.68 -10.95 1.86
C THR A 143 4.73 -9.97 2.56
N LEU A 144 3.89 -9.25 1.80
CA LEU A 144 2.93 -8.31 2.36
C LEU A 144 1.65 -9.04 2.80
N PRO A 145 1.08 -8.72 3.97
CA PRO A 145 -0.12 -9.39 4.43
C PRO A 145 -1.29 -9.10 3.48
N ASN A 146 -2.08 -10.14 3.17
CA ASN A 146 -3.18 -10.18 2.20
C ASN A 146 -2.77 -10.22 0.71
N SER A 147 -1.52 -10.57 0.38
CA SER A 147 -1.13 -10.89 -1.00
C SER A 147 -1.63 -12.29 -1.38
N SER A 148 -2.94 -12.46 -1.57
CA SER A 148 -3.44 -13.64 -2.27
C SER A 148 -3.06 -13.51 -3.74
N ILE A 149 -2.09 -14.32 -4.16
CA ILE A 149 -1.85 -14.58 -5.58
C ILE A 149 -3.11 -15.32 -6.05
N THR A 150 -4.08 -14.62 -6.62
CA THR A 150 -4.97 -15.27 -7.58
C THR A 150 -4.12 -15.54 -8.80
N SER A 151 -3.43 -16.68 -8.78
CA SER A 151 -2.88 -17.31 -9.96
C SER A 151 -4.07 -17.47 -10.90
N GLY A 152 -4.01 -16.79 -12.04
CA GLY A 152 -5.01 -16.92 -13.07
C GLY A 152 -5.03 -18.36 -13.55
N ARG A 153 -5.89 -19.18 -12.97
CA ARG A 153 -6.37 -20.38 -13.63
C ARG A 153 -7.31 -19.87 -14.70
N ALA A 154 -6.86 -19.93 -15.95
CA ALA A 154 -7.70 -19.65 -17.11
C ALA A 154 -8.99 -20.46 -16.95
N SER A 155 -10.11 -19.76 -16.80
CA SER A 155 -11.44 -20.36 -16.93
C SER A 155 -11.58 -20.77 -18.39
N THR A 156 -11.35 -22.04 -18.70
CA THR A 156 -11.73 -22.62 -19.98
C THR A 156 -13.25 -22.50 -20.10
N PRO A 157 -13.80 -21.87 -21.15
CA PRO A 157 -15.24 -21.89 -21.36
C PRO A 157 -15.61 -23.31 -21.79
N THR A 158 -16.41 -23.98 -20.96
CA THR A 158 -17.08 -25.23 -21.32
C THR A 158 -17.93 -24.96 -22.56
N ARG A 159 -17.50 -25.49 -23.71
CA ARG A 159 -18.35 -25.64 -24.91
C ARG A 159 -19.52 -26.54 -24.53
N GLY A 160 -20.66 -25.94 -24.19
CA GLY A 160 -21.95 -26.62 -24.20
C GLY A 160 -22.39 -26.75 -25.65
N ALA A 161 -22.27 -27.97 -26.18
CA ALA A 161 -22.74 -28.33 -27.49
C ALA A 161 -24.23 -28.05 -27.64
N SER A 162 -24.56 -27.39 -28.74
CA SER A 162 -25.84 -27.50 -29.42
C SER A 162 -26.16 -28.97 -29.66
N ASP A 163 -27.33 -29.42 -29.23
CA ASP A 163 -28.01 -30.49 -29.93
C ASP A 163 -29.51 -30.18 -30.07
N SER A 164 -29.91 -30.18 -31.34
CA SER A 164 -31.24 -29.90 -31.86
C SER A 164 -31.98 -31.22 -32.03
N GLY A 165 -33.16 -31.37 -31.42
CA GLY A 165 -33.96 -32.59 -31.52
C GLY A 165 -35.47 -32.34 -31.39
N PHE A 166 -36.06 -32.02 -32.53
CA PHE A 166 -37.46 -32.11 -32.98
C PHE A 166 -38.56 -32.84 -32.16
N SER A 167 -39.78 -32.33 -32.40
CA SER A 167 -41.10 -33.01 -32.43
C SER A 167 -41.78 -33.30 -31.09
N GLN A 168 -43.10 -33.14 -30.88
CA GLN A 168 -44.26 -32.85 -31.72
C GLN A 168 -45.48 -32.56 -30.79
N VAL A 169 -46.38 -31.67 -31.21
CA VAL A 169 -47.87 -31.89 -31.27
C VAL A 169 -48.69 -31.85 -29.97
N ARG A 170 -49.60 -30.85 -29.89
CA ARG A 170 -51.11 -30.88 -29.81
C ARG A 170 -51.63 -29.61 -29.11
N ARG A 171 -52.23 -28.66 -29.85
CA ARG A 171 -53.69 -28.46 -29.99
C ARG A 171 -54.47 -28.50 -28.66
N THR A 172 -55.02 -27.36 -28.23
CA THR A 172 -56.46 -26.98 -28.24
C THR A 172 -56.71 -25.78 -27.29
N ARG A 173 -57.29 -24.68 -27.80
CA ARG A 173 -58.61 -24.10 -27.39
C ARG A 173 -58.83 -24.10 -25.86
N ARG A 174 -59.02 -22.96 -25.22
CA ARG A 174 -60.11 -21.99 -25.42
C ARG A 174 -59.74 -20.63 -24.83
#